data_AF-A0A2M8AIS8-F1
#
_entry.id   AF-A0A2M8AIS8-F1
#
_cell.length_a   1.000
_cell.length_b   1.000
_cell.length_c   1.000
_cell.angle_alpha   90.00
_cell.angle_beta   90.00
_cell.angle_gamma   90.00
#
_symmetry.space_group_name_H-M   'P 1'
#
loop_
_entity.id
_entity.type
_entity.pdbx_description
1 polymer ?
#
loop_
_entity_poly.entity_id
_entity_poly.type
_entity_poly.pdbx_seq_one_letter_code
_entity_poly.pdbx_strand_id
1 'polypeptide(L)'
;MHPTLLKIGFLEIHTYGVFVALGFFAAFKLLLFYGKKSDFSLTLIETLTFLVFIFSLLGARLFYVLISWQEFAGNPSDIFKIWQGGLVFWG
;
A
#
# COMPACT_ATOMS: atom_id res chain seq x y z
N MET A 1 -5.41 18.81 12.02
CA MET A 1 -4.56 18.38 10.89
C MET A 1 -5.40 18.46 9.62
N HIS A 2 -4.88 19.00 8.53
CA HIS A 2 -5.58 18.98 7.25
C HIS A 2 -5.49 17.56 6.64
N PRO A 3 -6.62 16.85 6.45
CA PRO A 3 -6.60 15.48 5.94
C PRO A 3 -6.14 15.41 4.48
N THR A 4 -6.37 16.49 3.74
CA THR A 4 -5.99 16.66 2.34
C THR A 4 -4.80 17.61 2.26
N LEU A 5 -3.67 17.10 1.76
CA LEU A 5 -2.43 17.86 1.64
C LEU A 5 -2.42 18.66 0.33
N LEU A 6 -2.90 18.04 -0.75
CA LEU A 6 -2.87 18.62 -2.09
C LEU A 6 -4.01 18.03 -2.90
N LYS A 7 -4.75 18.87 -3.64
CA LYS A 7 -5.82 18.45 -4.53
C LYS A 7 -5.55 19.00 -5.93
N ILE A 8 -5.31 18.13 -6.89
CA ILE A 8 -5.11 18.47 -8.31
C ILE A 8 -6.20 17.77 -9.12
N GLY A 9 -7.30 18.47 -9.39
CA GLY A 9 -8.43 17.91 -10.13
C GLY A 9 -9.06 16.71 -9.41
N PHE A 10 -9.00 15.54 -10.05
CA PHE A 10 -9.51 14.26 -9.52
C PHE A 10 -8.54 13.56 -8.56
N LEU A 11 -7.28 14.02 -8.48
CA LEU A 11 -6.27 13.45 -7.61
C LEU A 11 -6.28 14.19 -6.27
N GLU A 12 -6.66 13.47 -5.23
CA GLU A 12 -6.60 13.95 -3.85
C GLU A 12 -5.47 13.24 -3.11
N ILE A 13 -4.46 14.01 -2.68
CA ILE A 13 -3.34 13.50 -1.91
C ILE A 13 -3.64 13.73 -0.44
N HIS A 14 -3.85 12.63 0.28
CA HIS A 14 -4.10 12.68 1.71
C HIS A 14 -2.78 12.68 2.50
N THR A 15 -2.78 13.44 3.60
CA THR A 15 -1.63 13.58 4.49
C THR A 15 -1.17 12.24 5.06
N TYR A 16 -2.10 11.35 5.43
CA TYR A 16 -1.75 10.02 5.95
C TYR A 16 -1.02 9.16 4.90
N GLY A 17 -1.45 9.22 3.63
CA GLY A 17 -0.81 8.46 2.55
C GLY A 17 0.63 8.89 2.31
N VAL A 18 0.91 10.19 2.44
CA VAL A 18 2.27 10.74 2.37
C VAL A 18 3.14 10.19 3.50
N PHE A 19 2.64 10.18 4.74
CA PHE A 19 3.39 9.62 5.87
C PHE A 19 3.64 8.10 5.74
N VAL A 20 2.65 7.35 5.23
CA VAL A 20 2.83 5.91 4.93
C VAL A 20 3.92 5.71 3.88
N ALA A 21 3.90 6.47 2.78
CA ALA A 21 4.93 6.39 1.75
C ALA A 21 6.32 6.73 2.31
N LEU A 22 6.44 7.79 3.12
CA LEU A 22 7.69 8.17 3.78
C LEU A 22 8.21 7.07 4.70
N GLY A 23 7.35 6.45 5.51
CA GLY A 23 7.70 5.33 6.37
C GLY A 23 8.22 4.13 5.58
N PHE A 24 7.54 3.78 4.48
CA PHE A 24 7.96 2.71 3.58
C PHE A 24 9.35 3.01 2.97
N PHE A 25 9.58 4.21 2.45
CA PHE A 25 10.88 4.59 1.88
C PHE A 25 12.00 4.61 2.92
N ALA A 26 11.71 5.06 4.14
CA ALA A 26 12.67 5.03 5.24
C ALA A 26 13.06 3.59 5.59
N ALA A 27 12.07 2.69 5.73
CA ALA A 27 12.29 1.27 6.00
C ALA A 27 13.08 0.59 4.87
N PHE A 28 12.75 0.89 3.61
CA PHE A 28 13.46 0.34 2.46
C PHE A 28 14.93 0.79 2.42
N LYS A 29 15.21 2.09 2.66
CA LYS A 29 16.60 2.58 2.75
C LYS A 29 17.37 1.89 3.88
N LEU A 30 16.73 1.66 5.02
CA LEU A 30 17.32 0.96 6.15
C LEU A 30 17.63 -0.51 5.78
N LEU A 31 16.71 -1.17 5.08
CA LEU A 31 16.87 -2.53 4.58
C LEU A 31 18.05 -2.64 3.61
N LEU A 32 18.21 -1.68 2.69
CA LEU A 32 19.37 -1.62 1.80
C LEU A 32 20.67 -1.34 2.56
N PHE A 33 20.64 -0.48 3.58
CA PHE A 33 21.81 -0.17 4.40
C PHE A 33 22.35 -1.39 5.15
N TYR A 34 21.46 -2.18 5.75
CA TYR A 34 21.83 -3.43 6.42
C TYR A 34 22.11 -4.56 5.41
N GLY A 35 21.35 -4.63 4.33
CA GLY A 35 21.51 -5.62 3.28
C GLY A 35 22.90 -5.61 2.64
N LYS A 36 23.52 -4.43 2.50
CA LYS A 36 24.91 -4.29 2.05
C LYS A 36 25.94 -4.95 2.97
N LYS A 37 25.59 -5.17 4.24
CA LYS A 37 26.45 -5.82 5.25
C LYS A 37 26.11 -7.30 5.45
N SER A 38 25.12 -7.80 4.71
CA SER A 38 24.64 -9.18 4.78
C SER A 38 25.05 -9.94 3.51
N ASP A 39 24.97 -11.27 3.53
CA ASP A 39 25.23 -12.12 2.35
C ASP A 39 24.10 -12.07 1.30
N PHE A 40 23.10 -11.21 1.49
CA PHE A 40 21.97 -11.07 0.57
C PHE A 40 22.32 -10.13 -0.58
N SER A 41 21.99 -10.54 -1.82
CA SER A 41 22.15 -9.65 -2.96
C SER A 41 21.17 -8.48 -2.87
N LEU A 42 21.65 -7.28 -3.22
CA LEU A 42 20.83 -6.06 -3.21
C LEU A 42 19.59 -6.23 -4.10
N THR A 43 19.76 -6.89 -5.25
CA THR A 43 18.69 -7.20 -6.20
C THR A 43 17.58 -8.04 -5.59
N LEU A 44 17.92 -9.01 -4.73
CA LEU A 44 16.93 -9.83 -4.03
C LEU A 44 16.10 -8.97 -3.07
N ILE A 45 16.75 -8.09 -2.32
CA ILE A 45 16.10 -7.17 -1.37
C ILE A 45 15.13 -6.24 -2.11
N GLU A 46 15.55 -5.66 -3.22
CA GLU A 46 14.72 -4.81 -4.07
C GLU A 46 13.51 -5.57 -4.62
N THR A 47 13.74 -6.77 -5.15
CA THR A 47 12.70 -7.64 -5.72
C THR A 47 11.66 -8.01 -4.66
N LEU A 48 12.11 -8.48 -3.49
CA LEU A 48 11.22 -8.85 -2.40
C LEU A 48 10.45 -7.65 -1.86
N THR A 49 11.11 -6.49 -1.70
CA THR A 49 10.43 -5.28 -1.24
C THR A 49 9.31 -4.88 -2.20
N PHE A 50 9.58 -4.93 -3.51
CA PHE A 50 8.57 -4.64 -4.52
C PHE A 50 7.43 -5.65 -4.51
N LEU A 51 7.72 -6.95 -4.43
CA LEU A 51 6.70 -7.99 -4.33
C LEU A 51 5.83 -7.81 -3.08
N VAL A 52 6.44 -7.62 -1.92
CA VAL A 52 5.73 -7.39 -0.64
C VAL A 52 4.82 -6.17 -0.74
N PHE A 53 5.29 -5.06 -1.33
CA PHE A 53 4.48 -3.88 -1.53
C PHE A 53 3.22 -4.19 -2.37
N ILE A 54 3.37 -4.86 -3.51
CA ILE A 54 2.26 -5.23 -4.38
C ILE A 54 1.29 -6.19 -3.67
N PHE A 55 1.80 -7.25 -3.06
CA PHE A 55 0.97 -8.23 -2.35
C PHE A 55 0.30 -7.64 -1.11
N SER A 56 0.90 -6.65 -0.44
CA SER A 56 0.26 -5.97 0.69
C SER A 56 -0.99 -5.18 0.25
N LEU A 57 -0.92 -4.49 -0.90
CA LEU A 57 -2.06 -3.76 -1.45
C LEU A 57 -3.16 -4.72 -1.92
N LEU A 58 -2.78 -5.79 -2.61
CA LEU A 58 -3.72 -6.81 -3.06
C LEU A 58 -4.39 -7.54 -1.89
N GLY A 59 -3.59 -7.93 -0.88
CA GLY A 59 -4.08 -8.57 0.33
C GLY A 59 -5.04 -7.69 1.12
N ALA A 60 -4.68 -6.43 1.34
CA ALA A 60 -5.55 -5.46 2.02
C ALA A 60 -6.89 -5.28 1.29
N ARG A 61 -6.88 -5.26 -0.06
CA ARG A 61 -8.11 -5.15 -0.85
C ARG A 61 -8.94 -6.42 -0.78
N LEU A 62 -8.31 -7.57 -0.98
CA LEU A 62 -9.00 -8.87 -0.94
C LEU A 62 -9.65 -9.08 0.43
N PHE A 63 -8.93 -8.77 1.51
CA PHE A 63 -9.43 -8.90 2.87
C PHE A 63 -10.61 -7.96 3.16
N TYR A 64 -10.56 -6.71 2.67
CA TYR A 64 -11.71 -5.80 2.73
C TYR A 64 -12.94 -6.39 2.07
N VAL A 65 -12.77 -6.94 0.86
CA VAL A 65 -13.86 -7.54 0.08
C VAL A 65 -14.45 -8.76 0.79
N LEU A 66 -13.61 -9.59 1.42
CA LEU A 66 -14.07 -10.76 2.17
C LEU A 66 -14.92 -10.36 3.39
N ILE A 67 -14.51 -9.32 4.12
CA ILE A 67 -15.26 -8.84 5.30
C ILE A 67 -16.55 -8.12 4.87
N SER A 68 -16.47 -7.27 3.85
CA SER A 68 -17.59 -6.48 3.34
C SER A 68 -18.31 -7.14 2.16
N TRP A 69 -18.33 -8.48 2.08
CA TRP A 69 -18.82 -9.20 0.90
C TRP A 69 -20.25 -8.80 0.47
N GLN A 70 -21.11 -8.48 1.43
CA GLN A 70 -22.48 -8.01 1.17
C GLN A 70 -22.52 -6.70 0.36
N GLU A 71 -21.53 -5.82 0.53
CA GLU A 71 -21.41 -4.56 -0.22
C GLU A 71 -21.00 -4.81 -1.69
N PHE A 72 -20.23 -5.88 -1.94
CA PHE A 72 -19.71 -6.20 -3.27
C PHE A 72 -20.59 -7.18 -4.06
N ALA A 73 -21.47 -7.92 -3.38
CA ALA A 73 -22.34 -8.91 -4.02
C ALA A 73 -23.27 -8.31 -5.11
N GLY A 74 -23.66 -7.04 -4.96
CA GLY A 74 -24.48 -6.33 -5.94
C GLY A 74 -23.73 -5.85 -7.19
N ASN A 75 -22.43 -5.58 -7.08
CA ASN A 75 -21.57 -5.12 -8.18
C ASN A 75 -20.12 -5.62 -7.99
N PRO A 76 -19.79 -6.84 -8.43
CA PRO A 76 -18.45 -7.41 -8.25
C PRO A 76 -17.32 -6.61 -8.90
N SER A 77 -17.62 -5.74 -9.88
CA SER A 77 -16.63 -4.85 -10.50
C SER A 77 -16.07 -3.80 -9.54
N ASP A 78 -16.76 -3.51 -8.43
CA ASP A 78 -16.30 -2.59 -7.40
C ASP A 78 -15.08 -3.12 -6.64
N ILE A 79 -14.82 -4.43 -6.69
CA ILE A 79 -13.62 -5.07 -6.11
C ILE A 79 -12.34 -4.41 -6.62
N PHE A 80 -12.29 -3.99 -7.88
CA PHE A 80 -11.08 -3.40 -8.48
C PHE A 80 -10.93 -1.89 -8.23
N LYS A 81 -11.97 -1.21 -7.70
CA LYS A 81 -11.99 0.24 -7.52
C LYS A 81 -11.23 0.68 -6.26
N ILE A 82 -9.92 0.43 -6.23
CA ILE A 82 -9.05 0.79 -5.10
C ILE A 82 -8.94 2.30 -4.84
N TRP A 83 -9.25 3.12 -5.85
CA TRP A 83 -9.24 4.59 -5.74
C TRP A 83 -10.46 5.16 -5.02
N GLN A 84 -11.51 4.36 -4.80
CA GLN A 84 -12.65 4.75 -3.96
C GLN A 84 -12.41 4.48 -2.47
N GLY A 85 -11.19 4.06 -2.10
CA GLY A 85 -10.85 3.62 -0.75
C GLY A 85 -11.08 2.13 -0.57
N GLY A 86 -11.36 1.70 0.68
CA GLY A 86 -11.56 0.29 1.01
C GLY A 86 -10.27 -0.53 0.95
N LEU A 87 -9.17 0.06 1.43
CA LEU A 87 -7.96 -0.66 1.81
C LEU A 87 -7.92 -0.68 3.33
N VAL A 88 -8.02 -1.88 3.88
CA VAL A 88 -8.12 -2.12 5.32
C VAL A 88 -6.72 -2.14 5.91
N PHE A 89 -6.43 -1.23 6.84
CA PHE A 89 -5.24 -1.29 7.70
C PHE A 89 -5.53 -2.17 8.92
N TRP A 90 -5.77 -3.45 8.68
CA TRP A 90 -5.72 -4.46 9.73
C TRP A 90 -4.49 -5.29 9.42
N GLY A 91 -3.48 -5.15 10.27
CA GLY A 91 -2.20 -5.84 10.15
C GLY A 91 -2.37 -7.35 10.20
#